data_AF-A0A8B8DNM5-F1
#
_entry.id   AF-A0A8B8DNM5-F1
#
_cell.length_a   1.000
_cell.length_b   1.000
_cell.length_c   1.000
_cell.angle_alpha   90.00
_cell.angle_beta   90.00
_cell.angle_gamma   90.00
#
_symmetry.space_group_name_H-M   'P 1'
#
loop_
_entity.id
_entity.type
_entity.pdbx_description
1 polymer ?
#
loop_
_entity_poly.entity_id
_entity_poly.type
_entity_poly.pdbx_seq_one_letter_code
_entity_poly.pdbx_strand_id
1 'polypeptide(L)'
;MCPNETEIEYFQAAISRGDITWHAGPMNMQPENMNEILFQMSLNMSFELDKNFNIQRSFPTLSQRDVPGLTQAVIPSLVQRGIAAVSVGVNPGTSPPAVPPLFRWNFEGKEVMATWHPGGYPLGPGPNPARPGGLSTKDCVVLPDFEHALCYAFIQDNGGPPKDVLEILGNYEILRKEFPNAKIKGSTFEAYFAEVDKIRTRLPVVRQEVGDTWIQGIASDPFKMANYRAISGAIQDCVRAGFCEVSDPSIVSAIRMLVKLPEHTWGLPSVQDNVNWSNPQFSVARTGVNYQNCEKAWGEQRDFLWMALDKLSSVQPLYAMIKQSLSELLPQEPDLSKFQIVSDMSKTFKCEDGMAIGFRKDGSLLSLFDPYNKVEWATGAPLGQFLYVTYNETDFDDMAKQYNYYGGAGYYKQNSTKNAHPESRPWSTVLSKMYQAKNSAAGSCDILLKLVMAEPRSHSWYGAPESVWIRYKSRPEGFDVTVQWVNKTPTRLPESIMYYFSPAPQKGMEWRLSKTGHLVDPGNVILNGSQYVHAVDDGVYYINNIGQGLQLLTQDVPLVSIATGQRPPSPFPVPLKPISQKELTGVAFNLYNNIWDTNYILWYPYHDAMNSSNPGDFKARFKINFYVP
;
A
#
# COMPACT_ATOMS: atom_id res chain seq x y z
N MET A 1 5.16 -3.95 31.33
CA MET A 1 4.65 -3.54 32.66
C MET A 1 3.61 -2.46 32.44
N CYS A 2 2.47 -2.51 33.13
CA CYS A 2 1.52 -1.39 33.13
C CYS A 2 2.04 -0.30 34.08
N PRO A 3 1.79 1.00 33.80
CA PRO A 3 2.21 2.08 34.67
C PRO A 3 1.48 2.01 36.03
N ASN A 4 2.15 2.43 37.10
CA ASN A 4 1.55 2.60 38.41
C ASN A 4 0.82 3.96 38.53
N GLU A 5 0.09 4.17 39.64
CA GLU A 5 -0.70 5.40 39.85
C GLU A 5 0.15 6.68 39.81
N THR A 6 1.33 6.68 40.44
CA THR A 6 2.24 7.83 40.42
C THR A 6 2.73 8.15 39.01
N GLU A 7 3.06 7.12 38.21
CA GLU A 7 3.45 7.30 36.81
C GLU A 7 2.30 7.89 35.98
N ILE A 8 1.06 7.47 36.23
CA ILE A 8 -0.13 8.04 35.58
C ILE A 8 -0.31 9.51 35.98
N GLU A 9 -0.21 9.85 37.26
CA GLU A 9 -0.32 11.23 37.74
C GLU A 9 0.76 12.14 37.13
N TYR A 10 2.02 11.67 37.07
CA TYR A 10 3.11 12.41 36.45
C TYR A 10 2.87 12.65 34.96
N PHE A 11 2.37 11.65 34.24
CA PHE A 11 2.01 11.79 32.83
C PHE A 11 0.89 12.81 32.62
N GLN A 12 -0.19 12.74 33.41
CA GLN A 12 -1.30 13.70 33.35
C GLN A 12 -0.85 15.13 33.67
N ALA A 13 0.03 15.30 34.66
CA ALA A 13 0.60 16.59 35.01
C ALA A 13 1.51 17.15 33.90
N ALA A 14 2.30 16.30 33.25
CA ALA A 14 3.13 16.69 32.11
C ALA A 14 2.30 17.17 30.91
N ILE A 15 1.19 16.49 30.61
CA ILE A 15 0.23 16.93 29.58
C ILE A 15 -0.37 18.29 29.95
N SER A 16 -0.81 18.45 31.20
CA SER A 16 -1.45 19.69 31.67
C SER A 16 -0.51 20.90 31.58
N ARG A 17 0.81 20.70 31.75
CA ARG A 17 1.83 21.74 31.56
C ARG A 17 2.21 21.99 30.09
N GLY A 18 1.83 21.09 29.18
CA GLY A 18 2.22 21.11 27.78
C GLY A 18 3.60 20.52 27.50
N ASP A 19 4.18 19.78 28.45
CA ASP A 19 5.47 19.09 28.27
C ASP A 19 5.34 17.93 27.26
N ILE A 20 4.17 17.29 27.23
CA ILE A 20 3.81 16.22 26.29
C ILE A 20 2.65 16.70 25.44
N THR A 21 2.82 16.62 24.12
CA THR A 21 1.78 16.92 23.13
C THR A 21 1.77 15.83 22.05
N TRP A 22 0.66 15.72 21.31
CA TRP A 22 0.54 14.77 20.19
C TRP A 22 -0.04 15.46 18.95
N HIS A 23 0.34 14.96 17.78
CA HIS A 23 -0.16 15.44 16.49
C HIS A 23 -1.59 14.94 16.22
N ALA A 24 -2.21 15.39 15.12
CA ALA A 24 -3.60 15.11 14.78
C ALA A 24 -3.82 13.78 14.03
N GLY A 25 -2.80 12.93 14.01
CA GLY A 25 -2.85 11.59 13.41
C GLY A 25 -2.62 10.53 14.47
N PRO A 26 -2.99 9.26 14.25
CA PRO A 26 -2.91 8.25 15.30
C PRO A 26 -1.51 7.61 15.43
N MET A 27 -0.73 7.56 14.34
CA MET A 27 0.65 7.04 14.27
C MET A 27 1.20 7.19 12.83
N ASN A 28 2.43 6.74 12.58
CA ASN A 28 2.92 6.54 11.20
C ASN A 28 2.09 5.45 10.51
N MET A 29 1.73 5.71 9.26
CA MET A 29 0.85 4.85 8.49
C MET A 29 1.09 5.04 7.01
N GLN A 30 0.52 4.16 6.21
CA GLN A 30 0.38 4.27 4.77
C GLN A 30 -1.10 4.48 4.46
N PRO A 31 -1.64 5.72 4.50
CA PRO A 31 -3.08 5.97 4.33
C PRO A 31 -3.63 5.51 2.97
N GLU A 32 -2.76 5.41 1.97
CA GLU A 32 -3.08 4.85 0.66
C GLU A 32 -3.54 3.37 0.75
N ASN A 33 -3.16 2.67 1.81
CA ASN A 33 -3.61 1.32 2.15
C ASN A 33 -4.85 1.30 3.07
N MET A 34 -5.64 2.37 3.09
CA MET A 34 -6.89 2.46 3.83
C MET A 34 -8.01 2.94 2.91
N ASN A 35 -9.22 2.43 3.15
CA ASN A 35 -10.42 3.08 2.63
C ASN A 35 -10.74 4.36 3.42
N GLU A 36 -11.59 5.22 2.85
CA GLU A 36 -11.92 6.52 3.44
C GLU A 36 -12.44 6.42 4.88
N ILE A 37 -13.36 5.48 5.13
CA ILE A 37 -14.00 5.32 6.44
C ILE A 37 -12.96 4.93 7.49
N LEU A 38 -12.10 3.96 7.19
CA LEU A 38 -11.03 3.55 8.10
C LEU A 38 -10.07 4.71 8.38
N PHE A 39 -9.65 5.45 7.34
CA PHE A 39 -8.78 6.60 7.51
C PHE A 39 -9.41 7.66 8.42
N GLN A 40 -10.65 8.06 8.15
CA GLN A 40 -11.35 9.06 8.96
C GLN A 40 -11.56 8.62 10.41
N MET A 41 -11.92 7.36 10.64
CA MET A 41 -12.09 6.82 11.98
C MET A 41 -10.75 6.72 12.72
N SER A 42 -9.64 6.48 12.02
CA SER A 42 -8.31 6.45 12.63
C SER A 42 -7.94 7.79 13.27
N LEU A 43 -8.35 8.91 12.67
CA LEU A 43 -8.08 10.27 13.17
C LEU A 43 -8.75 10.55 14.52
N ASN A 44 -9.89 9.90 14.80
CA ASN A 44 -10.63 10.06 16.06
C ASN A 44 -9.78 9.74 17.29
N MET A 45 -8.77 8.87 17.19
CA MET A 45 -7.95 8.49 18.34
C MET A 45 -7.26 9.71 18.97
N SER A 46 -6.76 10.62 18.13
CA SER A 46 -6.10 11.83 18.60
C SER A 46 -7.09 12.85 19.18
N PHE A 47 -8.29 12.96 18.62
CA PHE A 47 -9.34 13.86 19.10
C PHE A 47 -10.00 13.38 20.40
N GLU A 48 -10.16 12.07 20.58
CA GLU A 48 -10.62 11.52 21.86
C GLU A 48 -9.59 11.71 22.97
N LEU A 49 -8.28 11.63 22.65
CA LEU A 49 -7.24 12.03 23.58
C LEU A 49 -7.37 13.52 23.94
N ASP A 50 -7.57 14.40 22.96
CA ASP A 50 -7.76 15.83 23.23
C ASP A 50 -8.92 16.07 24.20
N LYS A 51 -10.06 15.41 23.96
CA LYS A 51 -11.24 15.49 24.82
C LYS A 51 -10.94 14.98 26.24
N ASN A 52 -10.26 13.85 26.38
CA ASN A 52 -9.94 13.27 27.68
C ASN A 52 -9.01 14.17 28.52
N PHE A 53 -8.17 14.97 27.87
CA PHE A 53 -7.21 15.87 28.52
C PHE A 53 -7.60 17.35 28.44
N ASN A 54 -8.80 17.68 27.96
CA ASN A 54 -9.29 19.04 27.72
C ASN A 54 -8.32 19.90 26.88
N ILE A 55 -7.64 19.29 25.91
CA ILE A 55 -6.75 19.99 24.98
C ILE A 55 -7.58 20.62 23.88
N GLN A 56 -7.35 21.91 23.63
CA GLN A 56 -7.89 22.60 22.46
C GLN A 56 -6.78 22.86 21.45
N ARG A 57 -6.89 22.22 20.30
CA ARG A 57 -5.95 22.43 19.20
C ARG A 57 -6.22 23.77 18.53
N SER A 58 -5.15 24.51 18.28
CA SER A 58 -5.23 25.81 17.60
C SER A 58 -4.99 25.67 16.10
N PHE A 59 -4.16 24.70 15.71
CA PHE A 59 -3.82 24.44 14.32
C PHE A 59 -3.51 22.94 14.13
N PRO A 60 -4.53 22.07 14.17
CA PRO A 60 -4.33 20.63 14.18
C PRO A 60 -3.45 20.21 12.99
N THR A 61 -2.32 19.60 13.31
CA THR A 61 -1.31 19.19 12.32
C THR A 61 -1.09 17.69 12.41
N LEU A 62 -1.27 16.98 11.30
CA LEU A 62 -0.90 15.57 11.21
C LEU A 62 0.61 15.45 10.95
N SER A 63 1.26 14.52 11.64
CA SER A 63 2.67 14.24 11.45
C SER A 63 2.86 12.77 11.06
N GLN A 64 3.70 12.53 10.06
CA GLN A 64 4.14 11.20 9.63
C GLN A 64 5.65 11.19 9.46
N ARG A 65 6.30 10.10 9.86
CA ARG A 65 7.75 9.93 9.78
C ARG A 65 8.05 8.60 9.11
N ASP A 66 9.23 8.54 8.51
CA ASP A 66 9.80 7.37 7.85
C ASP A 66 9.15 7.03 6.50
N VAL A 67 7.82 6.98 6.42
CA VAL A 67 7.08 6.76 5.17
C VAL A 67 7.28 7.95 4.20
N PRO A 68 7.86 7.74 3.00
CA PRO A 68 8.28 8.83 2.09
C PRO A 68 7.15 9.69 1.52
N GLY A 69 5.97 9.12 1.33
CA GLY A 69 4.85 9.79 0.67
C GLY A 69 3.55 9.76 1.48
N LEU A 70 2.60 10.54 1.00
CA LEU A 70 1.23 10.62 1.49
C LEU A 70 0.33 10.89 0.29
N THR A 71 -0.74 10.11 0.10
CA THR A 71 -1.66 10.35 -1.01
C THR A 71 -2.46 11.64 -0.80
N GLN A 72 -2.62 12.46 -1.84
CA GLN A 72 -3.41 13.70 -1.80
C GLN A 72 -4.90 13.43 -1.56
N ALA A 73 -5.34 12.20 -1.79
CA ALA A 73 -6.72 11.77 -1.52
C ALA A 73 -7.11 11.84 -0.04
N VAL A 74 -6.14 11.96 0.88
CA VAL A 74 -6.46 12.20 2.30
C VAL A 74 -6.92 13.64 2.57
N ILE A 75 -6.57 14.61 1.71
CA ILE A 75 -6.77 16.05 1.98
C ILE A 75 -8.24 16.39 2.25
N PRO A 76 -9.24 15.89 1.48
CA PRO A 76 -10.64 16.17 1.77
C PRO A 76 -11.06 15.67 3.16
N SER A 77 -10.65 14.45 3.54
CA SER A 77 -10.87 13.88 4.87
C SER A 77 -10.16 14.68 5.98
N LEU A 78 -8.92 15.13 5.77
CA LEU A 78 -8.20 15.98 6.73
C LEU A 78 -8.95 17.30 6.97
N VAL A 79 -9.35 17.99 5.90
CA VAL A 79 -10.09 19.26 6.00
C VAL A 79 -11.45 19.05 6.65
N GLN A 80 -12.15 17.97 6.34
CA GLN A 80 -13.42 17.61 7.00
C GLN A 80 -13.25 17.44 8.52
N ARG A 81 -12.10 16.93 8.96
CA ARG A 81 -11.75 16.76 10.38
C ARG A 81 -11.10 17.99 11.01
N GLY A 82 -11.03 19.12 10.31
CA GLY A 82 -10.41 20.35 10.80
C GLY A 82 -8.88 20.30 10.89
N ILE A 83 -8.24 19.29 10.28
CA ILE A 83 -6.78 19.21 10.20
C ILE A 83 -6.29 20.18 9.14
N ALA A 84 -5.41 21.09 9.54
CA ALA A 84 -5.03 22.26 8.75
C ALA A 84 -3.63 22.14 8.14
N ALA A 85 -2.79 21.24 8.67
CA ALA A 85 -1.45 21.00 8.13
C ALA A 85 -1.00 19.54 8.21
N VAL A 86 0.00 19.23 7.38
CA VAL A 86 0.75 17.97 7.39
C VAL A 86 2.25 18.25 7.49
N SER A 87 2.94 17.45 8.28
CA SER A 87 4.40 17.41 8.35
C SER A 87 4.86 15.98 8.08
N VAL A 88 5.69 15.79 7.06
CA VAL A 88 6.24 14.47 6.70
C VAL A 88 7.76 14.47 6.83
N GLY A 89 8.33 13.41 7.38
CA GLY A 89 9.78 13.17 7.37
C GLY A 89 10.07 11.91 6.56
N VAL A 90 10.96 12.03 5.57
CA VAL A 90 11.23 10.97 4.59
C VAL A 90 12.36 10.09 5.07
N ASN A 91 12.26 8.75 5.01
CA ASN A 91 13.38 7.86 5.36
C ASN A 91 14.69 8.25 4.63
N PRO A 92 15.86 8.31 5.32
CA PRO A 92 17.15 8.72 4.75
C PRO A 92 17.67 7.84 3.60
N GLY A 93 17.16 6.62 3.47
CA GLY A 93 17.50 5.71 2.38
C GLY A 93 16.85 6.07 1.06
N THR A 94 15.77 6.85 1.07
CA THR A 94 14.88 7.07 -0.09
C THR A 94 15.00 8.48 -0.65
N SER A 95 14.86 8.62 -1.98
CA SER A 95 14.81 9.92 -2.63
C SER A 95 13.56 10.68 -2.18
N PRO A 96 13.69 11.88 -1.59
CA PRO A 96 12.55 12.62 -1.08
C PRO A 96 11.72 13.24 -2.21
N PRO A 97 10.37 13.27 -2.09
CA PRO A 97 9.51 13.99 -3.02
C PRO A 97 9.99 15.41 -3.26
N ALA A 98 10.04 15.83 -4.53
CA ALA A 98 10.56 17.14 -4.93
C ALA A 98 9.53 18.27 -4.72
N VAL A 99 9.07 18.43 -3.48
CA VAL A 99 8.14 19.48 -3.06
C VAL A 99 8.88 20.69 -2.48
N PRO A 100 8.28 21.88 -2.49
CA PRO A 100 8.84 23.04 -1.80
C PRO A 100 8.96 22.79 -0.28
N PRO A 101 9.86 23.50 0.44
CA PRO A 101 10.01 23.34 1.89
C PRO A 101 8.71 23.59 2.68
N LEU A 102 7.93 24.57 2.24
CA LEU A 102 6.58 24.88 2.71
C LEU A 102 5.68 25.16 1.51
N PHE A 103 4.49 24.58 1.50
CA PHE A 103 3.54 24.74 0.41
C PHE A 103 2.09 24.55 0.85
N ARG A 104 1.18 24.96 -0.02
CA ARG A 104 -0.24 24.65 0.06
C ARG A 104 -0.52 23.43 -0.79
N TRP A 105 -0.98 22.36 -0.18
CA TRP A 105 -1.30 21.12 -0.89
C TRP A 105 -2.79 21.06 -1.14
N ASN A 106 -3.18 21.06 -2.41
CA ASN A 106 -4.56 21.24 -2.83
C ASN A 106 -5.04 20.07 -3.69
N PHE A 107 -6.18 19.51 -3.32
CA PHE A 107 -6.87 18.46 -4.05
C PHE A 107 -8.38 18.68 -3.96
N GLU A 108 -9.08 18.61 -5.09
CA GLU A 108 -10.54 18.81 -5.20
C GLU A 108 -11.07 20.08 -4.48
N GLY A 109 -10.31 21.18 -4.55
CA GLY A 109 -10.67 22.45 -3.92
C GLY A 109 -10.49 22.49 -2.39
N LYS A 110 -10.02 21.40 -1.78
CA LYS A 110 -9.62 21.33 -0.36
C LYS A 110 -8.11 21.56 -0.26
N GLU A 111 -7.66 22.14 0.85
CA GLU A 111 -6.27 22.56 1.00
C GLU A 111 -5.79 22.39 2.44
N VAL A 112 -4.56 21.89 2.60
CA VAL A 112 -3.80 21.89 3.86
C VAL A 112 -2.43 22.53 3.63
N MET A 113 -1.82 23.07 4.67
CA MET A 113 -0.40 23.45 4.61
C MET A 113 0.49 22.22 4.77
N ALA A 114 1.67 22.23 4.16
CA ALA A 114 2.50 21.05 4.09
C ALA A 114 3.99 21.36 4.18
N THR A 115 4.74 20.44 4.79
CA THR A 115 6.21 20.40 4.76
C THR A 115 6.70 18.95 4.69
N TRP A 116 7.70 18.71 3.85
CA TRP A 116 8.43 17.45 3.78
C TRP A 116 9.88 17.69 4.18
N HIS A 117 10.36 16.97 5.18
CA HIS A 117 11.75 16.98 5.57
C HIS A 117 12.51 15.93 4.75
N PRO A 118 13.43 16.34 3.85
CA PRO A 118 14.18 15.43 3.00
C PRO A 118 15.26 14.67 3.79
N GLY A 119 15.49 13.40 3.46
CA GLY A 119 16.64 12.66 3.99
C GLY A 119 16.58 12.35 5.49
N GLY A 120 15.40 12.36 6.10
CA GLY A 120 15.18 11.84 7.43
C GLY A 120 13.99 12.50 8.13
N TYR A 121 14.01 12.32 9.44
CA TYR A 121 13.24 13.07 10.41
C TYR A 121 14.20 13.62 11.47
N PRO A 122 15.07 14.52 11.00
CA PRO A 122 16.54 14.50 11.09
C PRO A 122 17.24 13.28 11.73
N LEU A 123 18.49 13.01 11.34
CA LEU A 123 19.32 11.89 11.85
C LEU A 123 19.83 12.08 13.30
N GLY A 124 19.00 12.57 14.21
CA GLY A 124 19.43 12.96 15.56
C GLY A 124 20.01 14.38 15.62
N PRO A 125 19.91 15.06 16.77
CA PRO A 125 20.81 16.17 17.08
C PRO A 125 22.27 15.73 16.93
N GLY A 126 23.12 16.64 16.47
CA GLY A 126 24.55 16.37 16.46
C GLY A 126 25.17 16.44 17.87
N PRO A 127 26.41 15.96 18.05
CA PRO A 127 27.01 15.81 19.38
C PRO A 127 27.41 17.13 20.04
N ASN A 128 27.56 18.23 19.30
CA ASN A 128 27.95 19.55 19.83
C ASN A 128 27.81 20.66 18.77
N PRO A 129 27.95 21.95 19.13
CA PRO A 129 27.80 23.05 18.17
C PRO A 129 28.78 23.02 16.98
N ALA A 130 29.91 22.31 17.05
CA ALA A 130 30.82 22.15 15.90
C ALA A 130 30.35 21.07 14.91
N ARG A 131 29.44 20.20 15.33
CA ARG A 131 28.85 19.12 14.55
C ARG A 131 27.34 19.09 14.86
N PRO A 132 26.55 19.99 14.27
CA PRO A 132 25.15 20.21 14.66
C PRO A 132 24.20 19.06 14.27
N GLY A 133 24.64 18.15 13.39
CA GLY A 133 23.83 17.01 12.94
C GLY A 133 22.50 17.48 12.37
N GLY A 134 21.40 16.81 12.73
CA GLY A 134 20.06 17.16 12.30
C GLY A 134 19.47 18.46 12.87
N LEU A 135 20.21 19.18 13.73
CA LEU A 135 19.88 20.55 14.16
C LEU A 135 20.64 21.62 13.36
N SER A 136 21.38 21.22 12.34
CA SER A 136 21.97 22.12 11.35
C SER A 136 20.88 22.99 10.71
N THR A 137 21.22 24.25 10.42
CA THR A 137 20.39 25.16 9.62
C THR A 137 19.89 24.55 8.30
N LYS A 138 20.64 23.59 7.72
CA LYS A 138 20.28 22.88 6.49
C LYS A 138 19.13 21.87 6.65
N ASP A 139 18.95 21.34 7.86
CA ASP A 139 17.94 20.34 8.21
C ASP A 139 16.71 20.99 8.88
N CYS A 140 16.79 22.29 9.19
CA CYS A 140 15.63 23.06 9.63
C CYS A 140 14.79 23.55 8.44
N VAL A 141 13.47 23.64 8.64
CA VAL A 141 12.57 24.29 7.68
C VAL A 141 12.73 25.80 7.84
N VAL A 142 13.37 26.42 6.86
CA VAL A 142 13.62 27.87 6.79
C VAL A 142 13.07 28.40 5.47
N LEU A 143 12.43 29.57 5.51
CA LEU A 143 11.94 30.27 4.33
C LEU A 143 12.51 31.71 4.32
N PRO A 144 12.96 32.24 3.17
CA PRO A 144 13.32 33.65 3.06
C PRO A 144 12.17 34.56 3.47
N ASP A 145 12.50 35.67 4.14
CA ASP A 145 11.53 36.68 4.60
C ASP A 145 10.39 36.11 5.46
N PHE A 146 10.72 35.09 6.27
CA PHE A 146 9.87 34.55 7.33
C PHE A 146 10.68 34.44 8.62
N GLU A 147 10.17 35.03 9.70
CA GLU A 147 10.93 35.20 10.96
C GLU A 147 11.02 33.92 11.81
N HIS A 148 10.44 32.81 11.35
CA HIS A 148 10.39 31.54 12.07
C HIS A 148 11.09 30.42 11.31
N ALA A 149 11.79 29.57 12.05
CA ALA A 149 12.36 28.32 11.57
C ALA A 149 11.82 27.16 12.43
N LEU A 150 11.62 26.01 11.80
CA LEU A 150 11.27 24.76 12.48
C LEU A 150 12.46 23.79 12.40
N CYS A 151 13.02 23.44 13.56
CA CYS A 151 14.08 22.44 13.69
C CYS A 151 13.57 21.27 14.52
N TYR A 152 13.95 20.05 14.18
CA TYR A 152 13.52 18.86 14.91
C TYR A 152 14.67 18.29 15.74
N ALA A 153 14.44 18.12 17.04
CA ALA A 153 15.38 17.46 17.96
C ALA A 153 14.94 16.02 18.24
N PHE A 154 14.67 15.24 17.19
CA PHE A 154 14.25 13.85 17.30
C PHE A 154 15.46 12.92 17.41
N ILE A 155 15.35 11.87 18.22
CA ILE A 155 16.36 10.81 18.31
C ILE A 155 16.03 9.75 17.23
N GLN A 156 17.04 9.01 16.79
CA GLN A 156 16.90 7.96 15.77
C GLN A 156 15.89 6.86 16.16
N ASP A 157 15.59 5.98 15.19
CA ASP A 157 14.61 4.90 15.33
C ASP A 157 14.74 4.12 16.63
N ASN A 158 13.60 4.02 17.33
CA ASN A 158 13.49 3.29 18.59
C ASN A 158 14.46 3.75 19.69
N GLY A 159 15.06 4.95 19.55
CA GLY A 159 16.02 5.50 20.51
C GLY A 159 15.41 6.07 21.79
N GLY A 160 14.09 6.26 21.81
CA GLY A 160 13.37 6.81 22.96
C GLY A 160 13.46 8.34 23.08
N PRO A 161 13.01 8.92 24.21
CA PRO A 161 13.18 10.36 24.49
C PRO A 161 14.64 10.70 24.85
N PRO A 162 15.01 11.99 24.90
CA PRO A 162 16.29 12.43 25.42
C PRO A 162 16.61 11.79 26.78
N LYS A 163 17.85 11.35 26.95
CA LYS A 163 18.31 10.61 28.11
C LYS A 163 18.21 11.42 29.41
N ASP A 164 18.57 12.69 29.33
CA ASP A 164 18.59 13.61 30.46
C ASP A 164 18.52 15.08 30.03
N VAL A 165 18.46 15.98 31.01
CA VAL A 165 18.39 17.42 30.79
C VAL A 165 19.65 17.99 30.13
N LEU A 166 20.81 17.37 30.30
CA LEU A 166 22.06 17.85 29.70
C LEU A 166 22.05 17.65 28.19
N GLU A 167 21.49 16.54 27.71
CA GLU A 167 21.26 16.32 26.28
C GLU A 167 20.36 17.41 25.69
N ILE A 168 19.26 17.76 26.39
CA ILE A 168 18.36 18.84 25.97
C ILE A 168 19.11 20.17 25.93
N LEU A 169 19.85 20.53 26.98
CA LEU A 169 20.62 21.78 27.00
C LEU A 169 21.68 21.83 25.88
N GLY A 170 22.31 20.70 25.57
CA GLY A 170 23.22 20.56 24.43
C GLY A 170 22.56 20.89 23.09
N ASN A 171 21.33 20.43 22.88
CA ASN A 171 20.54 20.75 21.69
C ASN A 171 20.27 22.26 21.58
N TYR A 172 20.01 22.95 22.70
CA TYR A 172 19.84 24.41 22.71
C TYR A 172 21.14 25.14 22.38
N GLU A 173 22.30 24.67 22.85
CA GLU A 173 23.59 25.27 22.49
C GLU A 173 23.92 25.12 21.01
N ILE A 174 23.55 23.98 20.40
CA ILE A 174 23.66 23.79 18.95
C ILE A 174 22.82 24.85 18.22
N LEU A 175 21.55 24.96 18.58
CA LEU A 175 20.62 25.91 17.95
C LEU A 175 21.03 27.37 18.14
N ARG A 176 21.56 27.75 19.32
CA ARG A 176 22.11 29.09 19.56
C ARG A 176 23.28 29.41 18.63
N LYS A 177 24.10 28.42 18.29
CA LYS A 177 25.20 28.63 17.34
C LYS A 177 24.71 28.69 15.89
N GLU A 178 23.78 27.83 15.51
CA GLU A 178 23.20 27.80 14.17
C GLU A 178 22.34 29.05 13.88
N PHE A 179 21.69 29.60 14.91
CA PHE A 179 20.85 30.80 14.83
C PHE A 179 21.20 31.83 15.93
N PRO A 180 22.35 32.53 15.85
CA PRO A 180 22.88 33.37 16.94
C PRO A 180 22.00 34.56 17.33
N ASN A 181 21.13 35.01 16.42
CA ASN A 181 20.22 36.13 16.65
C ASN A 181 18.77 35.70 16.92
N ALA A 182 18.49 34.38 16.96
CA ALA A 182 17.14 33.88 17.13
C ALA A 182 16.81 33.62 18.60
N LYS A 183 15.52 33.77 18.94
CA LYS A 183 14.98 33.29 20.22
C LYS A 183 14.67 31.80 20.11
N ILE A 184 15.52 30.97 20.72
CA ILE A 184 15.32 29.52 20.77
C ILE A 184 14.26 29.17 21.83
N LYS A 185 13.24 28.39 21.45
CA LYS A 185 12.20 27.89 22.36
C LYS A 185 11.73 26.50 21.91
N GLY A 186 11.33 25.66 22.87
CA GLY A 186 10.49 24.48 22.58
C GLY A 186 9.15 24.91 21.99
N SER A 187 8.62 24.14 21.04
CA SER A 187 7.35 24.46 20.37
C SER A 187 6.66 23.20 19.84
N THR A 188 5.51 23.38 19.21
CA THR A 188 4.71 22.31 18.58
C THR A 188 4.52 22.59 17.10
N PHE A 189 4.13 21.58 16.31
CA PHE A 189 3.77 21.82 14.92
C PHE A 189 2.61 22.80 14.79
N GLU A 190 1.62 22.73 15.68
CA GLU A 190 0.46 23.62 15.64
C GLU A 190 0.89 25.08 15.79
N ALA A 191 1.76 25.38 16.76
CA ALA A 191 2.26 26.73 16.97
C ALA A 191 3.09 27.25 15.78
N TYR A 192 3.88 26.37 15.14
CA TYR A 192 4.64 26.74 13.95
C TYR A 192 3.74 27.01 12.75
N PHE A 193 2.81 26.11 12.44
CA PHE A 193 1.92 26.28 11.29
C PHE A 193 0.92 27.44 11.47
N ALA A 194 0.55 27.80 12.69
CA ALA A 194 -0.21 29.02 12.94
C ALA A 194 0.55 30.29 12.51
N GLU A 195 1.88 30.32 12.63
CA GLU A 195 2.72 31.40 12.11
C GLU A 195 2.87 31.33 10.59
N VAL A 196 3.01 30.12 10.03
CA VAL A 196 3.05 29.90 8.57
C VAL A 196 1.73 30.34 7.91
N ASP A 197 0.59 30.19 8.58
CA ASP A 197 -0.71 30.59 8.05
C ASP A 197 -0.79 32.09 7.71
N LYS A 198 -0.09 32.93 8.48
CA LYS A 198 -0.02 34.39 8.25
C LYS A 198 0.62 34.73 6.91
N ILE A 199 1.39 33.80 6.33
CA ILE A 199 2.07 33.96 5.04
C ILE A 199 1.48 33.03 3.97
N ARG A 200 0.33 32.40 4.21
CA ARG A 200 -0.32 31.40 3.35
C ARG A 200 -0.34 31.80 1.87
N THR A 201 -0.68 33.05 1.57
CA THR A 201 -0.79 33.57 0.18
C THR A 201 0.54 33.63 -0.57
N ARG A 202 1.68 33.64 0.14
CA ARG A 202 3.03 33.62 -0.45
C ARG A 202 3.50 32.20 -0.78
N LEU A 203 2.86 31.17 -0.22
CA LEU A 203 3.28 29.79 -0.38
C LEU A 203 2.88 29.22 -1.74
N PRO A 204 3.76 28.44 -2.40
CA PRO A 204 3.44 27.76 -3.65
C PRO A 204 2.31 26.75 -3.45
N VAL A 205 1.52 26.52 -4.50
CA VAL A 205 0.45 25.52 -4.51
C VAL A 205 0.93 24.27 -5.23
N VAL A 206 0.86 23.12 -4.56
CA VAL A 206 1.10 21.81 -5.14
C VAL A 206 -0.25 21.10 -5.31
N ARG A 207 -0.48 20.55 -6.50
CA ARG A 207 -1.69 19.75 -6.85
C ARG A 207 -1.34 18.34 -7.34
N GLN A 208 -0.08 17.98 -7.21
CA GLN A 208 0.43 16.68 -7.60
C GLN A 208 0.29 15.71 -6.44
N GLU A 209 0.06 14.45 -6.80
CA GLU A 209 0.10 13.33 -5.87
C GLU A 209 1.52 13.19 -5.30
N VAL A 210 1.62 12.98 -3.98
CA VAL A 210 2.90 12.73 -3.29
C VAL A 210 2.97 11.25 -2.90
N GLY A 211 2.85 10.37 -3.91
CA GLY A 211 2.64 8.94 -3.71
C GLY A 211 3.74 8.26 -2.87
N ASP A 212 3.35 7.30 -2.04
CA ASP A 212 4.28 6.59 -1.16
C ASP A 212 5.08 5.52 -1.90
N THR A 213 6.40 5.71 -2.00
CA THR A 213 7.31 4.77 -2.66
C THR A 213 7.57 3.51 -1.84
N TRP A 214 7.14 3.45 -0.57
CA TRP A 214 7.16 2.23 0.24
C TRP A 214 5.86 1.43 0.15
N ILE A 215 4.82 1.94 -0.53
CA ILE A 215 3.52 1.26 -0.64
C ILE A 215 3.59 -0.12 -1.28
N GLN A 216 4.64 -0.34 -2.08
CA GLN A 216 4.94 -1.61 -2.74
C GLN A 216 4.89 -2.85 -1.80
N GLY A 217 5.09 -2.64 -0.50
CA GLY A 217 5.50 -3.67 0.45
C GLY A 217 4.34 -4.44 0.99
N ILE A 218 3.17 -3.84 0.86
CA ILE A 218 1.91 -4.39 1.33
C ILE A 218 1.56 -5.69 0.58
N ALA A 219 2.09 -5.91 -0.62
CA ALA A 219 1.89 -7.17 -1.35
C ALA A 219 2.78 -8.32 -0.84
N SER A 220 3.65 -8.10 0.15
CA SER A 220 4.52 -9.15 0.72
C SER A 220 3.77 -10.23 1.49
N ASP A 221 2.57 -9.92 1.98
CA ASP A 221 1.67 -10.86 2.65
C ASP A 221 0.26 -10.80 2.04
N PRO A 222 0.02 -11.53 0.94
CA PRO A 222 -1.28 -11.55 0.27
C PRO A 222 -2.42 -12.03 1.19
N PHE A 223 -2.11 -12.96 2.10
CA PHE A 223 -3.10 -13.44 3.07
C PHE A 223 -3.52 -12.33 4.03
N LYS A 224 -2.55 -11.62 4.66
CA LYS A 224 -2.85 -10.49 5.56
C LYS A 224 -3.68 -9.44 4.85
N MET A 225 -3.30 -9.07 3.63
CA MET A 225 -3.98 -7.99 2.90
C MET A 225 -5.39 -8.34 2.44
N ALA A 226 -5.63 -9.55 1.92
CA ALA A 226 -6.96 -9.97 1.53
C ALA A 226 -7.92 -10.01 2.74
N ASN A 227 -7.48 -10.57 3.87
CA ASN A 227 -8.27 -10.60 5.09
C ASN A 227 -8.50 -9.19 5.67
N TYR A 228 -7.49 -8.32 5.65
CA TYR A 228 -7.60 -6.92 6.07
C TYR A 228 -8.63 -6.15 5.23
N ARG A 229 -8.60 -6.32 3.90
CA ARG A 229 -9.57 -5.69 2.99
C ARG A 229 -10.97 -6.27 3.16
N ALA A 230 -11.12 -7.56 3.39
CA ALA A 230 -12.42 -8.17 3.70
C ALA A 230 -13.05 -7.58 4.97
N ILE A 231 -12.26 -7.38 6.04
CA ILE A 231 -12.75 -6.79 7.28
C ILE A 231 -13.05 -5.29 7.09
N SER A 232 -12.10 -4.52 6.56
CA SER A 232 -12.27 -3.06 6.40
C SER A 232 -13.34 -2.70 5.36
N GLY A 233 -13.48 -3.49 4.30
CA GLY A 233 -14.56 -3.38 3.32
C GLY A 233 -15.94 -3.66 3.92
N ALA A 234 -16.08 -4.73 4.71
CA ALA A 234 -17.34 -5.02 5.41
C ALA A 234 -17.76 -3.92 6.40
N ILE A 235 -16.79 -3.31 7.09
CA ILE A 235 -17.05 -2.13 7.94
C ILE A 235 -17.56 -0.96 7.10
N GLN A 236 -16.88 -0.66 5.99
CA GLN A 236 -17.29 0.41 5.08
C GLN A 236 -18.70 0.18 4.54
N ASP A 237 -19.00 -1.02 4.06
CA ASP A 237 -20.30 -1.36 3.49
C ASP A 237 -21.40 -1.30 4.55
N CYS A 238 -21.13 -1.78 5.77
CA CYS A 238 -22.08 -1.71 6.87
C CYS A 238 -22.41 -0.26 7.26
N VAL A 239 -21.41 0.61 7.32
CA VAL A 239 -21.60 2.05 7.60
C VAL A 239 -22.35 2.74 6.47
N ARG A 240 -21.96 2.51 5.21
CA ARG A 240 -22.62 3.12 4.04
C ARG A 240 -24.08 2.68 3.89
N ALA A 241 -24.38 1.43 4.24
CA ALA A 241 -25.74 0.89 4.22
C ALA A 241 -26.61 1.37 5.41
N GLY A 242 -26.04 2.09 6.38
CA GLY A 242 -26.74 2.52 7.60
C GLY A 242 -27.00 1.39 8.60
N PHE A 243 -26.29 0.27 8.48
CA PHE A 243 -26.37 -0.85 9.43
C PHE A 243 -25.40 -0.72 10.61
N CYS A 244 -24.37 0.11 10.47
CA CYS A 244 -23.34 0.35 11.49
C CYS A 244 -23.16 1.84 11.77
N GLU A 245 -23.00 2.19 13.04
CA GLU A 245 -22.66 3.54 13.48
C GLU A 245 -21.16 3.66 13.76
N VAL A 246 -20.50 4.68 13.21
CA VAL A 246 -19.05 4.89 13.41
C VAL A 246 -18.65 5.19 14.86
N SER A 247 -19.61 5.58 15.70
CA SER A 247 -19.41 5.82 17.14
C SER A 247 -19.60 4.58 18.01
N ASP A 248 -19.98 3.43 17.42
CA ASP A 248 -20.14 2.19 18.17
C ASP A 248 -18.82 1.79 18.87
N PRO A 249 -18.80 1.56 20.20
CA PRO A 249 -17.57 1.27 20.93
C PRO A 249 -16.84 0.00 20.46
N SER A 250 -17.56 -1.01 19.99
CA SER A 250 -16.98 -2.23 19.44
C SER A 250 -16.30 -1.94 18.10
N ILE A 251 -16.91 -1.12 17.24
CA ILE A 251 -16.29 -0.68 15.98
C ILE A 251 -15.06 0.18 16.26
N VAL A 252 -15.16 1.18 17.14
CA VAL A 252 -14.01 2.03 17.53
C VAL A 252 -12.85 1.17 18.08
N SER A 253 -13.15 0.18 18.90
CA SER A 253 -12.16 -0.76 19.44
C SER A 253 -11.53 -1.65 18.36
N ALA A 254 -12.33 -2.08 17.38
CA ALA A 254 -11.84 -2.85 16.24
C ALA A 254 -10.92 -2.02 15.34
N ILE A 255 -11.30 -0.77 15.03
CA ILE A 255 -10.48 0.17 14.27
C ILE A 255 -9.13 0.38 14.96
N ARG A 256 -9.09 0.50 16.29
CA ARG A 256 -7.82 0.60 17.05
C ARG A 256 -6.85 -0.55 16.77
N MET A 257 -7.35 -1.75 16.49
CA MET A 257 -6.53 -2.88 16.09
C MET A 257 -6.22 -2.84 14.58
N LEU A 258 -7.21 -2.57 13.73
CA LEU A 258 -7.06 -2.58 12.27
C LEU A 258 -6.06 -1.53 11.77
N VAL A 259 -5.99 -0.35 12.39
CA VAL A 259 -5.05 0.69 11.94
C VAL A 259 -3.59 0.26 12.08
N LYS A 260 -3.28 -0.79 12.84
CA LYS A 260 -1.92 -1.37 12.94
C LYS A 260 -1.45 -2.05 11.66
N LEU A 261 -2.37 -2.57 10.85
CA LEU A 261 -2.06 -3.32 9.63
C LEU A 261 -1.49 -2.45 8.49
N PRO A 262 -1.97 -1.21 8.25
CA PRO A 262 -1.40 -0.25 7.29
C PRO A 262 -0.26 0.61 7.88
N GLU A 263 0.44 0.16 8.92
CA GLU A 263 1.78 0.68 9.25
C GLU A 263 2.84 -0.02 8.38
N HIS A 264 3.99 0.63 8.16
CA HIS A 264 4.98 0.19 7.16
C HIS A 264 6.01 -0.84 7.67
N THR A 265 5.94 -1.28 8.93
CA THR A 265 6.89 -2.20 9.59
C THR A 265 6.21 -3.49 10.03
N TRP A 266 6.28 -4.52 9.20
CA TRP A 266 5.57 -5.78 9.37
C TRP A 266 6.36 -6.84 10.15
N GLY A 267 7.10 -6.41 11.18
CA GLY A 267 7.85 -7.29 12.08
C GLY A 267 9.36 -7.17 11.91
N LEU A 268 10.08 -8.25 12.20
CA LEU A 268 11.55 -8.22 12.20
C LEU A 268 12.12 -8.06 10.78
N PRO A 269 13.13 -7.20 10.59
CA PRO A 269 13.82 -7.03 9.32
C PRO A 269 14.96 -8.05 9.21
N SER A 270 15.20 -8.57 8.01
CA SER A 270 16.35 -9.40 7.62
C SER A 270 16.61 -10.67 8.45
N VAL A 271 17.08 -11.73 7.78
CA VAL A 271 17.62 -12.94 8.43
C VAL A 271 19.15 -12.93 8.57
N GLN A 272 19.80 -11.86 8.10
CA GLN A 272 21.27 -11.74 8.02
C GLN A 272 21.96 -12.92 7.31
N ASP A 273 21.29 -13.50 6.31
CA ASP A 273 21.80 -14.63 5.54
C ASP A 273 21.99 -14.23 4.07
N ASN A 274 23.24 -14.06 3.66
CA ASN A 274 23.62 -13.71 2.30
C ASN A 274 24.21 -14.91 1.53
N VAL A 275 23.94 -16.14 1.97
CA VAL A 275 24.54 -17.38 1.43
C VAL A 275 23.47 -18.33 0.91
N ASN A 276 22.46 -18.64 1.73
CA ASN A 276 21.48 -19.70 1.42
C ASN A 276 20.33 -19.17 0.57
N TRP A 277 20.59 -18.99 -0.73
CA TRP A 277 19.64 -18.38 -1.66
C TRP A 277 18.82 -19.38 -2.47
N SER A 278 19.40 -20.49 -2.91
CA SER A 278 18.64 -21.49 -3.67
C SER A 278 17.57 -22.15 -2.78
N ASN A 279 16.42 -22.53 -3.35
CA ASN A 279 15.33 -23.15 -2.57
C ASN A 279 15.78 -24.35 -1.71
N PRO A 280 16.66 -25.27 -2.17
CA PRO A 280 17.19 -26.33 -1.32
C PRO A 280 18.00 -25.82 -0.11
N GLN A 281 18.89 -24.86 -0.31
CA GLN A 281 19.69 -24.27 0.78
C GLN A 281 18.81 -23.49 1.75
N PHE A 282 17.91 -22.66 1.20
CA PHE A 282 16.94 -21.88 1.97
C PHE A 282 16.05 -22.79 2.82
N SER A 283 15.55 -23.90 2.29
CA SER A 283 14.71 -24.83 3.04
C SER A 283 15.41 -25.39 4.28
N VAL A 284 16.73 -25.63 4.21
CA VAL A 284 17.53 -26.05 5.38
C VAL A 284 17.74 -24.88 6.33
N ALA A 285 18.18 -23.73 5.81
CA ALA A 285 18.47 -22.53 6.61
C ALA A 285 17.24 -22.00 7.37
N ARG A 286 16.05 -22.10 6.76
CA ARG A 286 14.75 -21.68 7.30
C ARG A 286 14.40 -22.34 8.65
N THR A 287 14.98 -23.50 8.95
CA THR A 287 14.80 -24.17 10.25
C THR A 287 15.55 -23.47 11.40
N GLY A 288 16.46 -22.55 11.09
CA GLY A 288 17.26 -21.82 12.06
C GLY A 288 16.47 -20.74 12.82
N VAL A 289 16.97 -20.37 14.00
CA VAL A 289 16.30 -19.45 14.94
C VAL A 289 16.00 -18.07 14.33
N ASN A 290 16.90 -17.50 13.53
CA ASN A 290 16.69 -16.18 12.92
C ASN A 290 15.50 -16.18 11.96
N TYR A 291 15.37 -17.23 11.15
CA TYR A 291 14.25 -17.41 10.24
C TYR A 291 12.94 -17.61 11.01
N GLN A 292 12.93 -18.51 12.00
CA GLN A 292 11.76 -18.75 12.84
C GLN A 292 11.31 -17.51 13.62
N ASN A 293 12.25 -16.68 14.09
CA ASN A 293 11.93 -15.42 14.77
C ASN A 293 11.28 -14.43 13.82
N CYS A 294 11.79 -14.30 12.59
CA CYS A 294 11.16 -13.48 11.56
C CYS A 294 9.74 -13.94 11.28
N GLU A 295 9.54 -15.25 11.01
CA GLU A 295 8.21 -15.79 10.74
C GLU A 295 7.25 -15.53 11.90
N LYS A 296 7.67 -15.77 13.16
CA LYS A 296 6.84 -15.47 14.34
C LYS A 296 6.46 -13.98 14.40
N ALA A 297 7.41 -13.07 14.26
CA ALA A 297 7.14 -11.63 14.27
C ALA A 297 6.19 -11.20 13.13
N TRP A 298 6.32 -11.81 11.95
CA TRP A 298 5.39 -11.60 10.83
C TRP A 298 4.01 -12.23 11.07
N GLY A 299 3.94 -13.29 11.88
CA GLY A 299 2.70 -13.89 12.36
C GLY A 299 1.95 -12.96 13.31
N GLU A 300 2.65 -12.31 14.25
CA GLU A 300 2.08 -11.33 15.18
C GLU A 300 1.36 -10.18 14.44
N GLN A 301 1.86 -9.79 13.27
CA GLN A 301 1.21 -8.80 12.43
C GLN A 301 -0.17 -9.25 11.92
N ARG A 302 -0.36 -10.54 11.64
CA ARG A 302 -1.66 -11.10 11.25
C ARG A 302 -2.63 -11.13 12.43
N ASP A 303 -2.15 -11.23 13.67
CA ASP A 303 -3.01 -11.31 14.85
C ASP A 303 -3.87 -10.05 15.04
N PHE A 304 -3.43 -8.88 14.57
CA PHE A 304 -4.24 -7.66 14.59
C PHE A 304 -5.57 -7.79 13.83
N LEU A 305 -5.65 -8.67 12.81
CA LEU A 305 -6.90 -9.00 12.11
C LEU A 305 -7.91 -9.65 13.07
N TRP A 306 -7.44 -10.63 13.83
CA TRP A 306 -8.28 -11.43 14.70
C TRP A 306 -8.62 -10.67 15.98
N MET A 307 -7.67 -9.91 16.52
CA MET A 307 -7.95 -8.98 17.62
C MET A 307 -9.02 -7.96 17.25
N ALA A 308 -9.03 -7.47 16.00
CA ALA A 308 -10.09 -6.58 15.51
C ALA A 308 -11.44 -7.31 15.42
N LEU A 309 -11.46 -8.51 14.83
CA LEU A 309 -12.68 -9.32 14.71
C LEU A 309 -13.30 -9.66 16.07
N ASP A 310 -12.48 -9.96 17.07
CA ASP A 310 -12.95 -10.25 18.43
C ASP A 310 -13.72 -9.07 19.04
N LYS A 311 -13.31 -7.83 18.74
CA LYS A 311 -14.04 -6.61 19.19
C LYS A 311 -15.41 -6.46 18.53
N LEU A 312 -15.60 -7.03 17.35
CA LEU A 312 -16.83 -6.93 16.55
C LEU A 312 -17.83 -8.07 16.78
N SER A 313 -17.49 -9.07 17.61
CA SER A 313 -18.32 -10.26 17.85
C SER A 313 -19.75 -9.97 18.34
N SER A 314 -19.98 -8.80 18.93
CA SER A 314 -21.29 -8.32 19.38
C SER A 314 -22.13 -7.61 18.31
N VAL A 315 -21.54 -7.21 17.18
CA VAL A 315 -22.20 -6.40 16.13
C VAL A 315 -22.76 -7.32 15.04
N GLN A 316 -23.97 -7.84 15.26
CA GLN A 316 -24.49 -9.00 14.50
C GLN A 316 -24.52 -8.86 12.96
N PRO A 317 -24.97 -7.75 12.35
CA PRO A 317 -24.92 -7.62 10.88
C PRO A 317 -23.50 -7.55 10.33
N LEU A 318 -22.63 -6.75 10.97
CA LEU A 318 -21.24 -6.58 10.56
C LEU A 318 -20.43 -7.87 10.71
N TYR A 319 -20.60 -8.57 11.82
CA TYR A 319 -19.91 -9.84 12.06
C TYR A 319 -20.28 -10.87 10.98
N ALA A 320 -21.56 -10.97 10.61
CA ALA A 320 -22.02 -11.85 9.53
C ALA A 320 -21.40 -11.45 8.17
N MET A 321 -21.39 -10.16 7.84
CA MET A 321 -20.75 -9.65 6.61
C MET A 321 -19.26 -9.99 6.56
N ILE A 322 -18.53 -9.81 7.66
CA ILE A 322 -17.11 -10.15 7.75
C ILE A 322 -16.91 -11.66 7.58
N LYS A 323 -17.67 -12.49 8.30
CA LYS A 323 -17.55 -13.96 8.20
C LYS A 323 -17.82 -14.46 6.78
N GLN A 324 -18.82 -13.87 6.10
CA GLN A 324 -19.07 -14.16 4.69
C GLN A 324 -17.87 -13.78 3.83
N SER A 325 -17.41 -12.53 3.90
CA SER A 325 -16.27 -12.05 3.11
C SER A 325 -15.01 -12.88 3.33
N LEU A 326 -14.69 -13.26 4.57
CA LEU A 326 -13.55 -14.12 4.90
C LEU A 326 -13.72 -15.54 4.34
N SER A 327 -14.94 -16.11 4.35
CA SER A 327 -15.18 -17.44 3.79
C SER A 327 -14.97 -17.49 2.27
N GLU A 328 -15.23 -16.37 1.59
CA GLU A 328 -15.05 -16.25 0.14
C GLU A 328 -13.57 -16.16 -0.27
N LEU A 329 -12.65 -15.88 0.67
CA LEU A 329 -11.21 -15.85 0.43
C LEU A 329 -10.54 -17.23 0.46
N LEU A 330 -11.22 -18.25 0.99
CA LEU A 330 -10.63 -19.58 1.10
C LEU A 330 -10.34 -20.15 -0.30
N PRO A 331 -9.07 -20.45 -0.62
CA PRO A 331 -8.73 -21.14 -1.87
C PRO A 331 -9.35 -22.54 -1.84
N GLN A 332 -10.05 -22.89 -2.91
CA GLN A 332 -10.64 -24.23 -3.07
C GLN A 332 -10.44 -24.69 -4.49
N GLU A 333 -10.01 -25.93 -4.70
CA GLU A 333 -10.04 -26.48 -6.05
C GLU A 333 -11.48 -26.43 -6.59
N PRO A 334 -11.69 -25.94 -7.82
CA PRO A 334 -13.04 -25.82 -8.36
C PRO A 334 -13.74 -27.19 -8.45
N ASP A 335 -14.99 -27.25 -7.98
CA ASP A 335 -15.85 -28.42 -8.19
C ASP A 335 -16.21 -28.57 -9.68
N LEU A 336 -15.44 -29.41 -10.37
CA LEU A 336 -15.59 -29.65 -11.81
C LEU A 336 -16.87 -30.43 -12.16
N SER A 337 -17.59 -31.02 -11.20
CA SER A 337 -18.82 -31.76 -11.49
C SER A 337 -19.90 -30.88 -12.14
N LYS A 338 -19.87 -29.58 -11.82
CA LYS A 338 -20.77 -28.53 -12.34
C LYS A 338 -20.34 -27.98 -13.69
N PHE A 339 -19.19 -28.40 -14.22
CA PHE A 339 -18.61 -27.88 -15.45
C PHE A 339 -18.46 -28.95 -16.52
N GLN A 340 -18.48 -28.53 -17.78
CA GLN A 340 -18.13 -29.32 -18.95
C GLN A 340 -16.86 -28.77 -19.60
N ILE A 341 -16.04 -29.66 -20.16
CA ILE A 341 -14.80 -29.26 -20.85
C ILE A 341 -15.13 -28.56 -22.17
N VAL A 342 -14.40 -27.50 -22.48
CA VAL A 342 -14.47 -26.80 -23.76
C VAL A 342 -13.38 -27.37 -24.68
N SER A 343 -13.80 -27.99 -25.79
CA SER A 343 -12.87 -28.61 -26.75
C SER A 343 -12.12 -27.57 -27.60
N ASP A 344 -12.83 -26.56 -28.10
CA ASP A 344 -12.24 -25.42 -28.81
C ASP A 344 -12.00 -24.25 -27.85
N MET A 345 -10.79 -24.19 -27.30
CA MET A 345 -10.37 -23.11 -26.39
C MET A 345 -10.16 -21.76 -27.10
N SER A 346 -10.23 -21.69 -28.43
CA SER A 346 -10.16 -20.43 -29.19
C SER A 346 -11.53 -19.79 -29.41
N LYS A 347 -12.60 -20.50 -29.06
CA LYS A 347 -13.98 -20.03 -29.20
C LYS A 347 -14.21 -18.76 -28.38
N THR A 348 -14.94 -17.81 -28.98
CA THR A 348 -15.53 -16.67 -28.26
C THR A 348 -16.92 -17.03 -27.75
N PHE A 349 -17.16 -16.77 -26.47
CA PHE A 349 -18.44 -16.97 -25.80
C PHE A 349 -19.25 -15.69 -25.88
N LYS A 350 -20.49 -15.79 -26.34
CA LYS A 350 -21.47 -14.70 -26.31
C LYS A 350 -22.34 -14.89 -25.08
N CYS A 351 -22.43 -13.84 -24.26
CA CYS A 351 -23.23 -13.81 -23.05
C CYS A 351 -24.55 -13.09 -23.31
N GLU A 352 -25.45 -13.16 -22.33
CA GLU A 352 -26.65 -12.33 -22.24
C GLU A 352 -26.24 -10.85 -22.25
N ASP A 353 -27.15 -9.98 -22.70
CA ASP A 353 -26.92 -8.53 -22.86
C ASP A 353 -25.91 -8.12 -23.95
N GLY A 354 -25.41 -9.09 -24.73
CA GLY A 354 -24.56 -8.85 -25.90
C GLY A 354 -23.07 -8.77 -25.58
N MET A 355 -22.65 -9.01 -24.34
CA MET A 355 -21.23 -9.15 -23.99
C MET A 355 -20.61 -10.36 -24.71
N ALA A 356 -19.31 -10.29 -24.99
CA ALA A 356 -18.57 -11.44 -25.49
C ALA A 356 -17.19 -11.56 -24.85
N ILE A 357 -16.72 -12.79 -24.66
CA ILE A 357 -15.42 -13.07 -24.03
C ILE A 357 -14.71 -14.24 -24.73
N GLY A 358 -13.42 -14.10 -25.00
CA GLY A 358 -12.57 -15.14 -25.59
C GLY A 358 -11.18 -15.14 -24.98
N PHE A 359 -10.44 -16.24 -25.11
CA PHE A 359 -9.18 -16.45 -24.39
C PHE A 359 -8.03 -16.83 -25.32
N ARG A 360 -6.82 -16.39 -24.94
CA ARG A 360 -5.55 -16.72 -25.58
C ARG A 360 -4.95 -17.98 -24.97
N LYS A 361 -3.89 -18.49 -25.62
CA LYS A 361 -3.15 -19.67 -25.16
C LYS A 361 -2.44 -19.50 -23.82
N ASP A 362 -2.22 -18.26 -23.36
CA ASP A 362 -1.66 -17.94 -22.05
C ASP A 362 -2.74 -17.65 -20.98
N GLY A 363 -4.03 -17.78 -21.34
CA GLY A 363 -5.15 -17.51 -20.43
C GLY A 363 -5.60 -16.06 -20.36
N SER A 364 -4.88 -15.12 -20.97
CA SER A 364 -5.35 -13.74 -21.10
C SER A 364 -6.49 -13.62 -22.10
N LEU A 365 -7.20 -12.49 -22.11
CA LEU A 365 -8.35 -12.26 -22.96
C LEU A 365 -7.91 -12.00 -24.41
N LEU A 366 -8.56 -12.70 -25.32
CA LEU A 366 -8.50 -12.48 -26.77
C LEU A 366 -9.57 -11.50 -27.23
N SER A 367 -10.73 -11.52 -26.58
CA SER A 367 -11.88 -10.64 -26.83
C SER A 367 -12.58 -10.39 -25.50
N LEU A 368 -13.02 -9.15 -25.31
CA LEU A 368 -13.88 -8.66 -24.26
C LEU A 368 -14.74 -7.54 -24.87
N PHE A 369 -15.85 -7.93 -25.48
CA PHE A 369 -16.78 -6.99 -26.07
C PHE A 369 -17.74 -6.44 -25.04
N ASP A 370 -17.77 -5.11 -24.96
CA ASP A 370 -18.60 -4.31 -24.10
C ASP A 370 -19.79 -3.76 -24.90
N PRO A 371 -21.02 -4.23 -24.62
CA PRO A 371 -22.20 -3.81 -25.35
C PRO A 371 -22.72 -2.44 -24.90
N TYR A 372 -22.27 -1.89 -23.76
CA TYR A 372 -22.69 -0.58 -23.28
C TYR A 372 -21.88 0.52 -23.97
N ASN A 373 -20.55 0.46 -23.89
CA ASN A 373 -19.68 1.43 -24.55
C ASN A 373 -19.46 1.14 -26.05
N LYS A 374 -19.89 -0.04 -26.54
CA LYS A 374 -19.67 -0.53 -27.93
C LYS A 374 -18.18 -0.65 -28.27
N VAL A 375 -17.38 -1.14 -27.32
CA VAL A 375 -15.93 -1.24 -27.43
C VAL A 375 -15.48 -2.70 -27.33
N GLU A 376 -14.46 -3.06 -28.10
CA GLU A 376 -13.71 -4.30 -27.92
C GLU A 376 -12.42 -3.99 -27.15
N TRP A 377 -12.40 -4.34 -25.87
CA TRP A 377 -11.34 -3.95 -24.94
C TRP A 377 -10.07 -4.80 -25.06
N ALA A 378 -10.15 -6.03 -25.59
CA ALA A 378 -9.03 -6.97 -25.58
C ALA A 378 -8.30 -7.07 -26.95
N THR A 379 -8.38 -6.04 -27.79
CA THR A 379 -7.60 -5.97 -29.04
C THR A 379 -6.14 -5.57 -28.79
N GLY A 380 -5.20 -6.34 -29.34
CA GLY A 380 -3.76 -6.06 -29.21
C GLY A 380 -3.14 -6.70 -27.97
N ALA A 381 -2.79 -5.87 -26.99
CA ALA A 381 -2.03 -6.26 -25.80
C ALA A 381 -2.82 -7.17 -24.84
N PRO A 382 -2.16 -7.90 -23.92
CA PRO A 382 -2.83 -8.81 -23.00
C PRO A 382 -3.74 -8.07 -22.01
N LEU A 383 -4.97 -8.56 -21.84
CA LEU A 383 -5.93 -8.12 -20.84
C LEU A 383 -6.29 -9.31 -19.93
N GLY A 384 -6.17 -9.18 -18.61
CA GLY A 384 -6.38 -10.29 -17.67
C GLY A 384 -5.30 -11.39 -17.77
N GLN A 385 -4.03 -11.01 -17.88
CA GLN A 385 -2.89 -11.93 -17.97
C GLN A 385 -2.32 -12.24 -16.58
N PHE A 386 -2.10 -13.52 -16.26
CA PHE A 386 -1.32 -13.91 -15.08
C PHE A 386 0.17 -13.82 -15.37
N LEU A 387 0.89 -13.00 -14.61
CA LEU A 387 2.32 -12.77 -14.77
C LEU A 387 3.07 -13.30 -13.55
N TYR A 388 4.07 -14.15 -13.81
CA TYR A 388 5.08 -14.53 -12.82
C TYR A 388 6.44 -14.02 -13.30
N VAL A 389 7.12 -13.23 -12.48
CA VAL A 389 8.41 -12.61 -12.84
C VAL A 389 9.40 -12.86 -11.73
N THR A 390 10.60 -13.28 -12.10
CA THR A 390 11.74 -13.37 -11.17
C THR A 390 12.72 -12.24 -11.46
N TYR A 391 13.49 -11.84 -10.44
CA TYR A 391 14.47 -10.77 -10.52
C TYR A 391 15.84 -11.25 -10.03
N ASN A 392 16.88 -10.50 -10.35
CA ASN A 392 18.23 -10.69 -9.85
C ASN A 392 18.85 -9.37 -9.39
N GLU A 393 20.10 -9.39 -8.93
CA GLU A 393 20.76 -8.20 -8.36
C GLU A 393 20.81 -7.01 -9.32
N THR A 394 20.81 -7.23 -10.64
CA THR A 394 20.84 -6.11 -11.61
C THR A 394 19.56 -5.27 -11.58
N ASP A 395 18.41 -5.88 -11.30
CA ASP A 395 17.14 -5.14 -11.15
C ASP A 395 17.20 -4.20 -9.94
N PHE A 396 17.80 -4.67 -8.84
CA PHE A 396 18.01 -3.90 -7.63
C PHE A 396 19.03 -2.79 -7.83
N ASP A 397 20.12 -3.05 -8.55
CA ASP A 397 21.12 -2.03 -8.89
C ASP A 397 20.51 -0.92 -9.75
N ASP A 398 19.67 -1.28 -10.72
CA ASP A 398 19.00 -0.30 -11.60
C ASP A 398 17.94 0.53 -10.86
N MET A 399 17.23 -0.08 -9.92
CA MET A 399 16.36 0.66 -9.01
C MET A 399 17.17 1.57 -8.08
N ALA A 400 18.23 1.06 -7.47
CA ALA A 400 19.07 1.78 -6.51
C ALA A 400 19.68 3.06 -7.13
N LYS A 401 20.14 3.01 -8.38
CA LYS A 401 20.65 4.18 -9.12
C LYS A 401 19.62 5.31 -9.24
N GLN A 402 18.33 4.97 -9.22
CA GLN A 402 17.23 5.92 -9.38
C GLN A 402 16.55 6.27 -8.07
N TYR A 403 16.68 5.47 -7.01
CA TYR A 403 15.88 5.65 -5.81
C TYR A 403 16.67 6.04 -4.59
N ASN A 404 17.89 5.53 -4.47
CA ASN A 404 18.64 5.69 -3.24
C ASN A 404 19.01 7.14 -2.99
N TYR A 405 18.97 7.48 -1.71
CA TYR A 405 19.51 8.72 -1.19
C TYR A 405 20.73 8.41 -0.30
N TYR A 406 20.91 9.11 0.84
CA TYR A 406 22.13 8.98 1.64
C TYR A 406 22.33 7.60 2.29
N GLY A 407 21.26 6.92 2.71
CA GLY A 407 21.35 5.66 3.47
C GLY A 407 21.30 4.37 2.65
N GLY A 408 20.92 4.45 1.36
CA GLY A 408 20.48 3.28 0.59
C GLY A 408 19.12 2.78 1.07
N ALA A 409 18.21 2.45 0.14
CA ALA A 409 16.79 2.37 0.47
C ALA A 409 16.35 1.01 1.09
N GLY A 410 17.29 0.08 1.35
CA GLY A 410 16.96 -1.25 1.90
C GLY A 410 16.25 -2.15 0.88
N TYR A 411 16.90 -2.39 -0.26
CA TYR A 411 16.39 -3.26 -1.34
C TYR A 411 17.51 -4.12 -1.90
N TYR A 412 18.10 -4.98 -1.09
CA TYR A 412 19.26 -5.76 -1.50
C TYR A 412 19.09 -7.25 -1.25
N LYS A 413 19.28 -8.01 -2.31
CA LYS A 413 19.28 -9.48 -2.28
C LYS A 413 20.70 -9.97 -2.45
N GLN A 414 21.55 -9.52 -1.51
CA GLN A 414 23.00 -9.56 -1.62
C GLN A 414 23.53 -10.99 -1.81
N ASN A 415 24.43 -11.13 -2.79
CA ASN A 415 25.02 -12.35 -3.28
C ASN A 415 24.01 -13.37 -3.85
N SER A 416 22.78 -12.99 -4.15
CA SER A 416 21.81 -13.93 -4.75
C SER A 416 22.27 -14.40 -6.13
N THR A 417 22.83 -13.51 -6.97
CA THR A 417 23.40 -13.88 -8.27
C THR A 417 24.59 -14.81 -8.13
N LYS A 418 25.46 -14.55 -7.14
CA LYS A 418 26.64 -15.38 -6.89
C LYS A 418 26.29 -16.79 -6.39
N ASN A 419 25.29 -16.92 -5.52
CA ASN A 419 25.01 -18.16 -4.80
C ASN A 419 23.88 -19.00 -5.41
N ALA A 420 22.97 -18.41 -6.18
CA ALA A 420 21.80 -19.11 -6.73
C ALA A 420 21.54 -18.83 -8.22
N HIS A 421 22.23 -17.86 -8.82
CA HIS A 421 22.09 -17.49 -10.23
C HIS A 421 20.63 -17.27 -10.71
N PRO A 422 19.79 -16.48 -9.98
CA PRO A 422 18.44 -16.21 -10.43
C PRO A 422 18.40 -15.50 -11.78
N GLU A 423 17.42 -15.86 -12.60
CA GLU A 423 17.13 -15.21 -13.88
C GLU A 423 16.17 -14.04 -13.66
N SER A 424 16.48 -12.87 -14.24
CA SER A 424 15.53 -11.76 -14.33
C SER A 424 14.70 -11.91 -15.61
N ARG A 425 13.48 -12.43 -15.50
CA ARG A 425 12.56 -12.60 -16.64
C ARG A 425 11.13 -12.92 -16.23
N PRO A 426 10.15 -12.65 -17.12
CA PRO A 426 8.83 -13.26 -17.02
C PRO A 426 8.85 -14.75 -17.35
N TRP A 427 7.95 -15.49 -16.72
CA TRP A 427 7.67 -16.90 -16.98
C TRP A 427 6.27 -17.04 -17.55
N SER A 428 6.16 -17.67 -18.71
CA SER A 428 4.87 -17.80 -19.41
C SER A 428 3.98 -18.85 -18.75
N THR A 429 2.68 -18.60 -18.77
CA THR A 429 1.64 -19.58 -18.46
C THR A 429 1.05 -20.16 -19.75
N VAL A 430 0.47 -21.35 -19.64
CA VAL A 430 -0.27 -22.00 -20.72
C VAL A 430 -1.66 -22.39 -20.22
N LEU A 431 -2.68 -22.05 -21.00
CA LEU A 431 -4.04 -22.50 -20.80
C LEU A 431 -4.13 -24.00 -21.08
N SER A 432 -4.12 -24.79 -20.01
CA SER A 432 -4.12 -26.25 -20.07
C SER A 432 -5.52 -26.83 -20.29
N LYS A 433 -6.54 -26.24 -19.65
CA LYS A 433 -7.93 -26.65 -19.75
C LYS A 433 -8.85 -25.44 -19.62
N MET A 434 -9.97 -25.49 -20.34
CA MET A 434 -11.06 -24.53 -20.24
C MET A 434 -12.36 -25.28 -19.98
N TYR A 435 -13.20 -24.70 -19.15
CA TYR A 435 -14.46 -25.28 -18.75
C TYR A 435 -15.58 -24.25 -18.82
N GLN A 436 -16.79 -24.70 -19.11
CA GLN A 436 -18.02 -23.91 -19.07
C GLN A 436 -19.00 -24.55 -18.09
N ALA A 437 -19.73 -23.76 -17.28
CA ALA A 437 -20.69 -24.35 -16.35
C ALA A 437 -21.89 -24.98 -17.09
N LYS A 438 -22.29 -26.19 -16.68
CA LYS A 438 -23.33 -27.02 -17.33
C LYS A 438 -24.73 -26.43 -17.26
N ASN A 439 -25.07 -25.84 -16.12
CA ASN A 439 -26.41 -25.30 -15.81
C ASN A 439 -26.34 -23.78 -15.61
N SER A 440 -25.57 -23.09 -16.45
CA SER A 440 -25.62 -21.63 -16.50
C SER A 440 -27.06 -21.21 -16.81
N ALA A 441 -27.56 -20.16 -16.15
CA ALA A 441 -28.82 -19.54 -16.57
C ALA A 441 -28.75 -19.28 -18.09
N ALA A 442 -29.86 -19.47 -18.81
CA ALA A 442 -29.86 -19.35 -20.27
C ALA A 442 -29.33 -17.97 -20.69
N GLY A 443 -28.10 -17.92 -21.23
CA GLY A 443 -27.44 -16.67 -21.60
C GLY A 443 -26.21 -16.30 -20.74
N SER A 444 -26.04 -16.81 -19.51
CA SER A 444 -24.89 -16.41 -18.69
C SER A 444 -23.59 -17.12 -19.09
N CYS A 445 -22.48 -16.36 -19.11
CA CYS A 445 -21.13 -16.89 -19.30
C CYS A 445 -20.52 -17.20 -17.94
N ASP A 446 -20.21 -18.47 -17.69
CA ASP A 446 -19.46 -18.91 -16.51
C ASP A 446 -18.33 -19.82 -16.98
N ILE A 447 -17.16 -19.21 -17.17
CA ILE A 447 -15.99 -19.83 -17.80
C ILE A 447 -14.89 -19.96 -16.76
N LEU A 448 -14.33 -21.16 -16.65
CA LEU A 448 -13.23 -21.48 -15.76
C LEU A 448 -12.01 -21.93 -16.56
N LEU A 449 -10.88 -21.28 -16.31
CA LEU A 449 -9.59 -21.56 -16.92
C LEU A 449 -8.69 -22.26 -15.92
N LYS A 450 -7.94 -23.27 -16.38
CA LYS A 450 -6.80 -23.84 -15.66
C LYS A 450 -5.52 -23.53 -16.42
N LEU A 451 -4.67 -22.70 -15.82
CA LEU A 451 -3.34 -22.38 -16.32
C LEU A 451 -2.28 -23.20 -15.58
N VAL A 452 -1.21 -23.51 -16.28
CA VAL A 452 0.02 -24.09 -15.71
C VAL A 452 1.22 -23.28 -16.18
N MET A 453 2.32 -23.34 -15.45
CA MET A 453 3.56 -22.73 -15.90
C MET A 453 4.11 -23.48 -17.13
N ALA A 454 4.50 -22.75 -18.17
CA ALA A 454 5.05 -23.35 -19.40
C ALA A 454 6.36 -24.11 -19.14
N GLU A 455 7.15 -23.61 -18.18
CA GLU A 455 8.43 -24.18 -17.77
C GLU A 455 8.34 -24.66 -16.32
N PRO A 456 8.41 -25.98 -16.05
CA PRO A 456 8.35 -26.53 -14.69
C PRO A 456 9.44 -26.02 -13.74
N ARG A 457 10.54 -25.49 -14.29
CA ARG A 457 11.63 -24.86 -13.52
C ARG A 457 11.17 -23.63 -12.74
N SER A 458 10.19 -22.87 -13.24
CA SER A 458 9.63 -21.72 -12.52
C SER A 458 9.07 -22.11 -11.15
N HIS A 459 8.36 -23.24 -11.06
CA HIS A 459 7.83 -23.77 -9.81
C HIS A 459 8.94 -24.40 -8.96
N SER A 460 9.71 -25.33 -9.54
CA SER A 460 10.68 -26.13 -8.78
C SER A 460 11.89 -25.35 -8.26
N TRP A 461 12.34 -24.30 -8.97
CA TRP A 461 13.53 -23.52 -8.61
C TRP A 461 13.23 -22.14 -8.05
N TYR A 462 12.13 -21.53 -8.50
CA TYR A 462 11.79 -20.15 -8.17
C TYR A 462 10.51 -20.00 -7.36
N GLY A 463 9.75 -21.06 -7.12
CA GLY A 463 8.56 -20.97 -6.28
C GLY A 463 7.31 -20.41 -6.94
N ALA A 464 7.21 -20.43 -8.27
CA ALA A 464 5.93 -20.20 -8.95
C ALA A 464 4.83 -21.15 -8.44
N PRO A 465 3.54 -20.79 -8.49
CA PRO A 465 2.48 -21.76 -8.24
C PRO A 465 2.48 -22.91 -9.25
N GLU A 466 2.04 -24.09 -8.84
CA GLU A 466 1.92 -25.26 -9.73
C GLU A 466 0.83 -25.03 -10.78
N SER A 467 -0.31 -24.45 -10.36
CA SER A 467 -1.40 -24.11 -11.26
C SER A 467 -2.14 -22.84 -10.82
N VAL A 468 -2.78 -22.20 -11.79
CA VAL A 468 -3.61 -21.01 -11.57
C VAL A 468 -4.98 -21.26 -12.17
N TRP A 469 -6.02 -20.94 -11.42
CA TRP A 469 -7.41 -21.01 -11.84
C TRP A 469 -7.97 -19.60 -11.97
N ILE A 470 -8.59 -19.31 -13.12
CA ILE A 470 -9.25 -18.03 -13.36
C ILE A 470 -10.69 -18.29 -13.76
N ARG A 471 -11.66 -17.75 -13.02
CA ARG A 471 -13.08 -17.86 -13.34
C ARG A 471 -13.63 -16.50 -13.74
N TYR A 472 -14.33 -16.45 -14.86
CA TYR A 472 -15.09 -15.29 -15.33
C TYR A 472 -16.57 -15.64 -15.30
N LYS A 473 -17.36 -14.92 -14.50
CA LYS A 473 -18.80 -15.09 -14.40
C LYS A 473 -19.49 -13.78 -14.81
N SER A 474 -20.31 -13.82 -15.85
CA SER A 474 -21.03 -12.64 -16.34
C SER A 474 -22.08 -12.17 -15.33
N ARG A 475 -22.21 -10.85 -15.21
CA ARG A 475 -23.28 -10.12 -14.53
C ARG A 475 -23.73 -8.96 -15.43
N PRO A 476 -24.89 -8.31 -15.20
CA PRO A 476 -25.40 -7.25 -16.08
C PRO A 476 -24.39 -6.12 -16.36
N GLU A 477 -23.52 -5.81 -15.40
CA GLU A 477 -22.54 -4.72 -15.49
C GLU A 477 -21.17 -5.14 -16.08
N GLY A 478 -20.95 -6.45 -16.30
CA GLY A 478 -19.66 -6.99 -16.76
C GLY A 478 -19.35 -8.39 -16.22
N PHE A 479 -18.17 -8.60 -15.61
CA PHE A 479 -17.70 -9.92 -15.16
C PHE A 479 -17.15 -9.93 -13.74
N ASP A 480 -17.62 -10.87 -12.92
CA ASP A 480 -16.96 -11.24 -11.67
C ASP A 480 -15.78 -12.14 -12.03
N VAL A 481 -14.59 -11.79 -11.54
CA VAL A 481 -13.36 -12.51 -11.84
C VAL A 481 -12.77 -13.03 -10.55
N THR A 482 -12.45 -14.32 -10.51
CA THR A 482 -11.71 -14.94 -9.40
C THR A 482 -10.40 -15.48 -9.93
N VAL A 483 -9.29 -15.07 -9.34
CA VAL A 483 -7.95 -15.60 -9.61
C VAL A 483 -7.52 -16.38 -8.38
N GLN A 484 -7.14 -17.64 -8.55
CA GLN A 484 -6.62 -18.48 -7.49
C GLN A 484 -5.36 -19.18 -7.95
N TRP A 485 -4.34 -19.23 -7.12
CA TRP A 485 -3.19 -20.11 -7.37
C TRP A 485 -3.13 -21.22 -6.34
N VAL A 486 -2.57 -22.35 -6.76
CA VAL A 486 -2.47 -23.57 -5.97
C VAL A 486 -1.02 -24.05 -5.95
N ASN A 487 -0.59 -24.50 -4.78
CA ASN A 487 0.70 -25.10 -4.49
C ASN A 487 1.86 -24.18 -4.91
N LYS A 488 1.88 -22.96 -4.36
CA LYS A 488 3.07 -22.10 -4.42
C LYS A 488 4.10 -22.59 -3.40
N THR A 489 5.35 -22.81 -3.83
CA THR A 489 6.41 -23.20 -2.89
C THR A 489 7.13 -21.97 -2.31
N PRO A 490 7.60 -22.03 -1.06
CA PRO A 490 8.37 -20.95 -0.45
C PRO A 490 9.64 -20.65 -1.24
N THR A 491 9.86 -19.38 -1.57
CA THR A 491 11.17 -18.91 -2.00
C THR A 491 11.49 -17.56 -1.40
N ARG A 492 12.78 -17.36 -1.12
CA ARG A 492 13.35 -16.04 -0.81
C ARG A 492 14.05 -15.41 -2.01
N LEU A 493 14.10 -16.11 -3.15
CA LEU A 493 14.55 -15.51 -4.40
C LEU A 493 13.57 -14.41 -4.80
N PRO A 494 14.05 -13.33 -5.43
CA PRO A 494 13.21 -12.19 -5.79
C PRO A 494 12.17 -12.58 -6.84
N GLU A 495 10.90 -12.33 -6.54
CA GLU A 495 9.78 -12.69 -7.39
C GLU A 495 8.61 -11.70 -7.26
N SER A 496 7.76 -11.68 -8.28
CA SER A 496 6.43 -11.09 -8.23
C SER A 496 5.40 -11.93 -8.98
N ILE A 497 4.16 -11.86 -8.50
CA ILE A 497 2.96 -12.41 -9.13
C ILE A 497 1.99 -11.25 -9.37
N MET A 498 1.56 -11.06 -10.60
CA MET A 498 0.64 -9.98 -10.97
C MET A 498 -0.50 -10.44 -11.87
N TYR A 499 -1.58 -9.66 -11.88
CA TYR A 499 -2.70 -9.82 -12.80
C TYR A 499 -2.85 -8.56 -13.66
N TYR A 500 -2.43 -8.67 -14.92
CA TYR A 500 -2.16 -7.54 -15.82
C TYR A 500 -3.30 -7.26 -16.81
N PHE A 501 -3.59 -5.98 -17.00
CA PHE A 501 -4.62 -5.45 -17.86
C PHE A 501 -4.09 -4.32 -18.75
N SER A 502 -4.07 -4.54 -20.07
CA SER A 502 -3.77 -3.52 -21.08
C SER A 502 -4.94 -3.39 -22.05
N PRO A 503 -5.98 -2.62 -21.70
CA PRO A 503 -7.13 -2.43 -22.57
C PRO A 503 -6.74 -1.66 -23.84
N ALA A 504 -7.45 -1.94 -24.93
CA ALA A 504 -7.27 -1.25 -26.19
C ALA A 504 -7.45 0.27 -26.02
N PRO A 505 -6.50 1.11 -26.45
CA PRO A 505 -6.58 2.56 -26.27
C PRO A 505 -7.84 3.15 -26.90
N GLN A 506 -8.57 3.96 -26.13
CA GLN A 506 -9.77 4.66 -26.60
C GLN A 506 -9.57 6.17 -26.52
N LYS A 507 -10.08 6.89 -27.52
CA LYS A 507 -9.94 8.35 -27.59
C LYS A 507 -10.71 9.00 -26.43
N GLY A 508 -10.02 9.85 -25.68
CA GLY A 508 -10.62 10.63 -24.58
C GLY A 508 -10.82 9.87 -23.27
N MET A 509 -10.33 8.63 -23.17
CA MET A 509 -10.26 7.89 -21.92
C MET A 509 -8.95 8.20 -21.19
N GLU A 510 -9.03 8.29 -19.87
CA GLU A 510 -7.89 8.54 -18.98
C GLU A 510 -7.90 7.53 -17.83
N TRP A 511 -6.72 7.24 -17.31
CA TRP A 511 -6.54 6.38 -16.14
C TRP A 511 -6.82 7.15 -14.85
N ARG A 512 -7.52 6.51 -13.92
CA ARG A 512 -7.72 6.98 -12.54
C ARG A 512 -7.58 5.82 -11.56
N LEU A 513 -7.06 6.12 -10.38
CA LEU A 513 -6.91 5.19 -9.27
C LEU A 513 -7.82 5.62 -8.13
N SER A 514 -8.65 4.73 -7.61
CA SER A 514 -9.39 5.02 -6.37
C SER A 514 -8.44 4.91 -5.19
N LYS A 515 -8.29 5.99 -4.43
CA LYS A 515 -7.49 6.05 -3.21
C LYS A 515 -8.29 6.74 -2.13
N THR A 516 -8.46 6.09 -0.98
CA THR A 516 -9.09 6.67 0.22
C THR A 516 -10.39 7.45 -0.10
N GLY A 517 -11.25 6.89 -0.96
CA GLY A 517 -12.54 7.48 -1.36
C GLY A 517 -12.53 8.44 -2.56
N HIS A 518 -11.37 8.74 -3.15
CA HIS A 518 -11.24 9.71 -4.25
C HIS A 518 -10.51 9.15 -5.47
N LEU A 519 -10.77 9.72 -6.65
CA LEU A 519 -10.08 9.35 -7.89
C LEU A 519 -8.83 10.21 -8.12
N VAL A 520 -7.66 9.56 -8.14
CA VAL A 520 -6.36 10.18 -8.36
C VAL A 520 -5.84 9.89 -9.76
N ASP A 521 -5.21 10.90 -10.38
CA ASP A 521 -4.52 10.80 -11.66
C ASP A 521 -3.10 10.20 -11.46
N PRO A 522 -2.82 8.96 -11.92
CA PRO A 522 -1.49 8.33 -11.82
C PRO A 522 -0.41 8.99 -12.69
N GLY A 523 -0.78 9.84 -13.65
CA GLY A 523 0.12 10.64 -14.46
C GLY A 523 0.38 12.05 -13.91
N ASN A 524 -0.16 12.38 -12.73
CA ASN A 524 0.02 13.67 -12.06
C ASN A 524 0.65 13.50 -10.67
N VAL A 525 1.80 12.81 -10.63
CA VAL A 525 2.57 12.54 -9.42
C VAL A 525 3.81 13.41 -9.39
N ILE A 526 4.18 13.91 -8.21
CA ILE A 526 5.40 14.71 -8.03
C ILE A 526 6.64 13.87 -8.34
N LEU A 527 7.71 14.53 -8.78
CA LEU A 527 9.02 13.89 -8.91
C LEU A 527 9.45 13.28 -7.56
N ASN A 528 10.01 12.06 -7.61
CA ASN A 528 10.37 11.23 -6.45
C ASN A 528 9.19 10.72 -5.58
N GLY A 529 7.95 11.04 -5.94
CA GLY A 529 6.78 10.29 -5.45
C GLY A 529 6.63 8.97 -6.22
N SER A 530 5.86 8.03 -5.67
CA SER A 530 5.61 6.74 -6.31
C SER A 530 4.75 6.91 -7.55
N GLN A 531 5.36 6.72 -8.72
CA GLN A 531 4.73 6.91 -10.04
C GLN A 531 4.24 5.61 -10.66
N TYR A 532 4.87 4.49 -10.31
CA TYR A 532 4.63 3.20 -10.96
C TYR A 532 3.97 2.20 -10.05
N VAL A 533 3.91 2.45 -8.74
CA VAL A 533 3.29 1.55 -7.79
C VAL A 533 2.40 2.35 -6.85
N HIS A 534 1.15 1.93 -6.74
CA HIS A 534 0.14 2.62 -5.94
C HIS A 534 -0.69 1.58 -5.19
N ALA A 535 -1.28 1.97 -4.06
CA ALA A 535 -2.38 1.23 -3.48
C ALA A 535 -3.72 1.86 -3.91
N VAL A 536 -4.73 1.01 -4.06
CA VAL A 536 -6.11 1.39 -4.34
C VAL A 536 -7.04 0.82 -3.28
N ASP A 537 -8.06 1.57 -2.88
CA ASP A 537 -9.08 1.11 -1.94
C ASP A 537 -10.26 0.41 -2.63
N ASP A 538 -10.55 0.75 -3.89
CA ASP A 538 -11.60 0.12 -4.69
C ASP A 538 -11.09 -0.47 -6.02
N GLY A 539 -10.36 0.31 -6.82
CA GLY A 539 -9.89 -0.19 -8.12
C GLY A 539 -9.25 0.85 -9.03
N VAL A 540 -9.12 0.45 -10.29
CA VAL A 540 -8.59 1.25 -11.40
C VAL A 540 -9.68 1.53 -12.43
N TYR A 541 -9.69 2.74 -12.95
CA TYR A 541 -10.70 3.24 -13.87
C TYR A 541 -10.00 3.73 -15.14
N TYR A 542 -10.47 3.28 -16.31
CA TYR A 542 -10.09 3.79 -17.62
C TYR A 542 -11.33 4.39 -18.27
N ILE A 543 -11.56 5.67 -18.00
CA ILE A 543 -12.85 6.34 -18.17
C ILE A 543 -12.68 7.70 -18.84
N ASN A 544 -13.74 8.18 -19.48
CA ASN A 544 -13.78 9.51 -20.08
C ASN A 544 -14.21 10.57 -19.04
N ASN A 545 -14.31 11.83 -19.48
CA ASN A 545 -14.68 12.96 -18.63
C ASN A 545 -16.11 12.92 -18.05
N ILE A 546 -16.97 12.03 -18.54
CA ILE A 546 -18.33 11.79 -18.01
C ILE A 546 -18.44 10.46 -17.26
N GLY A 547 -17.32 9.80 -16.97
CA GLY A 547 -17.26 8.58 -16.15
C GLY A 547 -17.55 7.27 -16.88
N GLN A 548 -17.75 7.28 -18.19
CA GLN A 548 -17.99 6.07 -18.99
C GLN A 548 -16.66 5.42 -19.38
N GLY A 549 -16.61 4.09 -19.39
CA GLY A 549 -15.43 3.33 -19.81
C GLY A 549 -15.31 1.99 -19.10
N LEU A 550 -14.07 1.56 -18.88
CA LEU A 550 -13.74 0.27 -18.26
C LEU A 550 -13.32 0.50 -16.80
N GLN A 551 -13.84 -0.32 -15.89
CA GLN A 551 -13.38 -0.33 -14.49
C GLN A 551 -12.90 -1.72 -14.12
N LEU A 552 -11.79 -1.73 -13.39
CA LEU A 552 -11.14 -2.92 -12.89
C LEU A 552 -11.11 -2.78 -11.37
N LEU A 553 -12.12 -3.34 -10.71
CA LEU A 553 -12.27 -3.26 -9.26
C LEU A 553 -11.62 -4.47 -8.59
N THR A 554 -11.13 -4.28 -7.38
CA THR A 554 -10.48 -5.34 -6.60
C THR A 554 -11.00 -5.35 -5.16
N GLN A 555 -11.47 -6.52 -4.73
CA GLN A 555 -11.88 -6.69 -3.34
C GLN A 555 -10.68 -6.97 -2.44
N ASP A 556 -9.68 -7.69 -2.95
CA ASP A 556 -8.73 -8.39 -2.09
C ASP A 556 -7.28 -7.94 -2.28
N VAL A 557 -6.95 -7.22 -3.36
CA VAL A 557 -5.58 -6.87 -3.72
C VAL A 557 -5.43 -5.35 -3.80
N PRO A 558 -4.77 -4.70 -2.84
CA PRO A 558 -4.66 -3.25 -2.82
C PRO A 558 -3.64 -2.71 -3.82
N LEU A 559 -2.59 -3.47 -4.15
CA LEU A 559 -1.43 -2.92 -4.84
C LEU A 559 -1.57 -3.00 -6.37
N VAL A 560 -1.26 -1.89 -7.05
CA VAL A 560 -1.35 -1.73 -8.50
C VAL A 560 -0.02 -1.20 -9.04
N SER A 561 0.52 -1.88 -10.05
CA SER A 561 1.69 -1.45 -10.82
C SER A 561 1.26 -0.84 -12.16
N ILE A 562 1.75 0.35 -12.48
CA ILE A 562 1.51 1.04 -13.76
C ILE A 562 2.45 0.50 -14.83
N ALA A 563 1.91 0.27 -16.03
CA ALA A 563 2.67 -0.08 -17.22
C ALA A 563 2.67 1.09 -18.21
N THR A 564 3.79 1.24 -18.91
CA THR A 564 3.97 2.21 -19.99
C THR A 564 4.54 1.53 -21.23
N GLY A 565 4.56 2.21 -22.37
CA GLY A 565 5.19 1.69 -23.58
C GLY A 565 6.69 1.35 -23.44
N GLN A 566 7.38 1.98 -22.49
CA GLN A 566 8.81 1.76 -22.23
C GLN A 566 9.10 0.87 -21.03
N ARG A 567 8.09 0.62 -20.18
CA ARG A 567 8.27 -0.09 -18.92
C ARG A 567 7.10 -1.01 -18.62
N PRO A 568 7.31 -2.34 -18.58
CA PRO A 568 6.29 -3.28 -18.15
C PRO A 568 5.93 -3.08 -16.66
N PRO A 569 4.77 -3.58 -16.22
CA PRO A 569 4.40 -3.52 -14.81
C PRO A 569 5.45 -4.24 -13.96
N SER A 570 5.77 -3.64 -12.81
CA SER A 570 6.86 -4.06 -11.95
C SER A 570 6.57 -3.68 -10.49
N PRO A 571 7.10 -4.41 -9.49
CA PRO A 571 6.93 -4.05 -8.08
C PRO A 571 7.84 -2.89 -7.66
N PHE A 572 8.77 -2.46 -8.52
CA PHE A 572 9.70 -1.38 -8.22
C PHE A 572 9.02 0.00 -8.38
N PRO A 573 9.03 0.87 -7.35
CA PRO A 573 8.27 2.14 -7.30
C PRO A 573 8.96 3.30 -8.05
N VAL A 574 10.25 3.16 -8.37
CA VAL A 574 11.01 4.05 -9.28
C VAL A 574 10.27 4.15 -10.61
N PRO A 575 10.47 5.17 -11.47
CA PRO A 575 11.58 6.07 -11.71
C PRO A 575 11.31 7.50 -11.24
N LEU A 576 12.38 8.26 -11.10
CA LEU A 576 12.33 9.72 -10.95
C LEU A 576 12.02 10.43 -12.27
N LYS A 577 11.33 9.78 -13.22
CA LYS A 577 10.94 10.41 -14.48
C LYS A 577 9.43 10.50 -14.50
N PRO A 578 8.86 11.70 -14.29
CA PRO A 578 7.42 11.92 -14.34
C PRO A 578 6.83 11.28 -15.60
N ILE A 579 5.83 10.44 -15.38
CA ILE A 579 5.00 9.87 -16.44
C ILE A 579 3.74 10.71 -16.61
N SER A 580 3.25 10.80 -17.84
CA SER A 580 1.99 11.44 -18.17
C SER A 580 0.91 10.42 -18.50
N GLN A 581 -0.36 10.81 -18.39
CA GLN A 581 -1.54 10.01 -18.78
C GLN A 581 -1.40 9.30 -20.14
N LYS A 582 -0.72 9.93 -21.11
CA LYS A 582 -0.57 9.40 -22.48
C LYS A 582 0.43 8.24 -22.59
N GLU A 583 1.34 8.11 -21.61
CA GLU A 583 2.36 7.07 -21.60
C GLU A 583 1.86 5.78 -20.97
N LEU A 584 0.74 5.84 -20.22
CA LEU A 584 0.14 4.69 -19.56
C LEU A 584 -0.53 3.78 -20.59
N THR A 585 -0.13 2.50 -20.57
CA THR A 585 -0.63 1.47 -21.49
C THR A 585 -1.40 0.37 -20.78
N GLY A 586 -1.28 0.27 -19.46
CA GLY A 586 -1.94 -0.77 -18.69
C GLY A 586 -1.64 -0.67 -17.20
N VAL A 587 -2.24 -1.58 -16.45
CA VAL A 587 -2.05 -1.73 -15.00
C VAL A 587 -1.97 -3.21 -14.64
N ALA A 588 -1.23 -3.56 -13.60
CA ALA A 588 -1.22 -4.89 -13.04
C ALA A 588 -1.54 -4.85 -11.55
N PHE A 589 -2.51 -5.64 -11.10
CA PHE A 589 -2.70 -5.87 -9.67
C PHE A 589 -1.58 -6.77 -9.19
N ASN A 590 -0.73 -6.24 -8.30
CA ASN A 590 0.41 -6.96 -7.75
C ASN A 590 -0.08 -7.84 -6.61
N LEU A 591 -0.34 -9.11 -6.94
CA LEU A 591 -0.94 -10.09 -6.03
C LEU A 591 0.04 -10.47 -4.92
N TYR A 592 1.32 -10.57 -5.25
CA TYR A 592 2.39 -10.81 -4.28
C TYR A 592 3.75 -10.43 -4.84
N ASN A 593 4.65 -9.94 -3.99
CA ASN A 593 6.08 -9.87 -4.32
C ASN A 593 6.95 -9.75 -3.06
N ASN A 594 8.23 -10.08 -3.17
CA ASN A 594 9.17 -10.13 -2.04
C ASN A 594 10.47 -9.37 -2.27
N ILE A 595 10.46 -8.29 -3.05
CA ILE A 595 11.70 -7.58 -3.45
C ILE A 595 12.40 -6.86 -2.27
N TRP A 596 11.82 -6.87 -1.08
CA TRP A 596 12.32 -6.20 0.13
C TRP A 596 13.36 -7.05 0.89
N ASP A 597 14.21 -6.38 1.66
CA ASP A 597 15.06 -7.00 2.68
C ASP A 597 14.85 -6.41 4.10
N THR A 598 14.04 -5.35 4.19
CA THR A 598 13.64 -4.67 5.43
C THR A 598 12.14 -4.38 5.46
N ASN A 599 11.58 -4.18 6.65
CA ASN A 599 10.21 -3.74 6.95
C ASN A 599 9.05 -4.63 6.48
N TYR A 600 9.23 -5.48 5.47
CA TYR A 600 8.19 -6.34 4.89
C TYR A 600 8.59 -7.81 4.85
N ILE A 601 7.67 -8.68 4.46
CA ILE A 601 7.88 -10.13 4.45
C ILE A 601 8.85 -10.55 3.35
N LEU A 602 9.84 -11.38 3.69
CA LEU A 602 10.95 -11.71 2.78
C LEU A 602 10.69 -12.94 1.89
N TRP A 603 9.73 -13.79 2.24
CA TRP A 603 9.29 -14.95 1.45
C TRP A 603 7.85 -15.32 1.76
N TYR A 604 7.17 -15.93 0.78
CA TYR A 604 5.83 -16.50 0.95
C TYR A 604 5.74 -17.88 0.30
N PRO A 605 5.05 -18.86 0.90
CA PRO A 605 4.46 -18.79 2.24
C PRO A 605 5.50 -18.94 3.37
N TYR A 606 5.26 -18.31 4.51
CA TYR A 606 6.15 -18.31 5.68
C TYR A 606 5.52 -18.93 6.95
N HIS A 607 4.27 -19.38 6.89
CA HIS A 607 3.58 -20.11 7.97
C HIS A 607 2.66 -21.16 7.38
N ASP A 608 2.36 -22.21 8.14
CA ASP A 608 1.17 -23.03 7.91
C ASP A 608 -0.06 -22.15 8.21
N ALA A 609 -0.68 -21.60 7.17
CA ALA A 609 -1.87 -20.77 7.29
C ALA A 609 -2.92 -21.54 8.12
N MET A 610 -3.34 -20.92 9.23
CA MET A 610 -4.17 -21.54 10.27
C MET A 610 -5.48 -22.20 9.78
N ASN A 611 -5.86 -22.07 8.50
CA ASN A 611 -7.12 -22.59 7.96
C ASN A 611 -7.05 -23.05 6.48
N SER A 612 -5.87 -23.29 5.89
CA SER A 612 -5.78 -23.89 4.55
C SER A 612 -4.98 -25.18 4.59
N SER A 613 -5.44 -26.22 3.88
CA SER A 613 -4.67 -27.46 3.70
C SER A 613 -3.31 -27.24 3.01
N ASN A 614 -3.13 -26.11 2.33
CA ASN A 614 -1.85 -25.69 1.76
C ASN A 614 -1.61 -24.18 1.96
N PRO A 615 -0.62 -23.77 2.79
CA PRO A 615 -0.36 -22.36 3.09
C PRO A 615 0.07 -21.52 1.89
N GLY A 616 0.52 -22.16 0.81
CA GLY A 616 0.92 -21.47 -0.41
C GLY A 616 -0.24 -21.00 -1.28
N ASP A 617 -1.45 -21.50 -1.03
CA ASP A 617 -2.62 -21.19 -1.85
C ASP A 617 -3.16 -19.79 -1.56
N PHE A 618 -3.72 -19.15 -2.57
CA PHE A 618 -4.30 -17.82 -2.44
C PHE A 618 -5.40 -17.62 -3.46
N LYS A 619 -6.39 -16.81 -3.11
CA LYS A 619 -7.52 -16.43 -3.93
C LYS A 619 -7.76 -14.93 -3.82
N ALA A 620 -7.97 -14.28 -4.96
CA ALA A 620 -8.37 -12.89 -5.06
C ALA A 620 -9.57 -12.74 -6.00
N ARG A 621 -10.44 -11.79 -5.66
CA ARG A 621 -11.63 -11.42 -6.42
C ARG A 621 -11.44 -10.05 -7.04
N PHE A 622 -11.95 -9.92 -8.26
CA PHE A 622 -11.97 -8.71 -9.05
C PHE A 622 -13.32 -8.56 -9.73
N LYS A 623 -13.62 -7.35 -10.19
CA LYS A 623 -14.76 -7.07 -11.07
C LYS A 623 -14.29 -6.27 -12.28
N ILE A 624 -14.71 -6.69 -13.46
CA ILE A 624 -14.61 -5.92 -14.69
C ILE A 624 -15.97 -5.28 -14.93
N ASN A 625 -16.07 -3.96 -14.86
CA ASN A 625 -17.30 -3.17 -15.02
C ASN A 625 -17.24 -2.35 -16.31
N PHE A 626 -18.36 -2.26 -17.03
CA PHE A 626 -18.50 -1.44 -18.24
C PHE A 626 -19.31 -0.15 -18.02
N TYR A 627 -19.98 -0.02 -16.89
CA TYR A 627 -20.88 1.09 -16.61
C TYR A 627 -20.96 1.35 -15.10
N VAL A 628 -21.14 2.62 -14.74
CA VAL A 628 -21.49 3.08 -13.38
C VAL A 628 -22.94 3.52 -13.41
N PRO A 629 -23.82 2.92 -12.60
CA PRO A 629 -25.18 3.43 -12.39
C PRO A 629 -25.26 4.87 -11.93
#